data_AF-A0A848U384-F1
#
_entry.id   AF-A0A848U384-F1
#
_cell.length_a   1.000
_cell.length_b   1.000
_cell.length_c   1.000
_cell.angle_alpha   90.00
_cell.angle_beta   90.00
_cell.angle_gamma   90.00
#
_symmetry.space_group_name_H-M   'P 1'
#
loop_
_entity.id
_entity.type
_entity.pdbx_description
1 polymer ?
#
loop_
_entity_poly.entity_id
_entity_poly.type
_entity_poly.pdbx_seq_one_letter_code
_entity_poly.pdbx_strand_id
1 'polypeptide(L)'
;MSAKPIKQRIEIIDALRGFSLAGIVIVHFVENFIGSAVPQNVLEGLHVGPMDYVVDAFVALFLRGKFFALFSFLFGLSFFIQMDNAQEKGTYFGPRFLWRVIILLLIGGLHHMFYRGDILTIYALLGIFLIPFYKLSNKWVLGCTALLFLGLGRFLVFAIAQGETIFSPGGIMPDDPESLAYFNTIENGSLWEVIISNSTIGHLNKLEYQLGVFGRGYLTFGFFLLGLYVGRIGFFLSMDENKKLIKKVLIGAIIVFVVSIVLTAVIFMQLGQDVTFDNWPAMAGLTAFDLNNIAITFILIALFVMLYKKVKGQKWLGKFAPYGRMALTNYVFQSLLGTFLFFGW
;
A
#
# COMPACT_ATOMS: atom_id res chain seq x y z
N MET A 1 -41.47 -6.21 18.37
CA MET A 1 -40.29 -6.51 17.54
C MET A 1 -39.86 -5.24 16.84
N SER A 2 -38.80 -4.58 17.33
CA SER A 2 -38.24 -3.41 16.64
C SER A 2 -37.44 -3.92 15.45
N ALA A 3 -37.84 -3.56 14.23
CA ALA A 3 -37.07 -3.83 13.04
C ALA A 3 -35.70 -3.16 13.19
N LYS A 4 -34.63 -3.97 13.29
CA LYS A 4 -33.26 -3.46 13.23
C LYS A 4 -33.13 -2.62 11.94
N PRO A 5 -32.58 -1.40 12.01
CA PRO A 5 -32.40 -0.59 10.81
C PRO A 5 -31.55 -1.38 9.82
N ILE A 6 -31.95 -1.35 8.54
CA ILE A 6 -31.14 -1.84 7.41
C ILE A 6 -29.75 -1.24 7.62
N LYS A 7 -28.73 -2.09 7.86
CA LYS A 7 -27.35 -1.69 8.17
C LYS A 7 -26.91 -0.66 7.14
N GLN A 8 -26.97 0.62 7.50
CA GLN A 8 -26.73 1.72 6.56
C GLN A 8 -25.31 1.55 6.06
N ARG A 9 -25.16 1.45 4.74
CA ARG A 9 -23.86 1.35 4.09
C ARG A 9 -22.99 2.51 4.57
N ILE A 10 -21.82 2.19 5.12
CA ILE A 10 -20.96 3.21 5.73
C ILE A 10 -20.25 3.97 4.61
N GLU A 11 -20.91 5.01 4.09
CA GLU A 11 -20.50 5.75 2.89
C GLU A 11 -19.06 6.31 2.99
N ILE A 12 -18.64 6.71 4.19
CA ILE A 12 -17.27 7.19 4.43
C ILE A 12 -16.21 6.15 4.05
N ILE A 13 -16.49 4.85 4.20
CA ILE A 13 -15.54 3.78 3.85
C ILE A 13 -15.38 3.73 2.32
N ASP A 14 -16.47 3.85 1.57
CA ASP A 14 -16.42 3.91 0.12
C ASP A 14 -15.75 5.20 -0.37
N ALA A 15 -16.03 6.34 0.27
CA ALA A 15 -15.37 7.60 -0.02
C ALA A 15 -13.85 7.52 0.24
N LEU A 16 -13.45 6.91 1.36
CA LEU A 16 -12.04 6.72 1.73
C LEU A 16 -11.34 5.75 0.77
N ARG A 17 -12.02 4.69 0.29
CA ARG A 17 -11.52 3.82 -0.80
C ARG A 17 -11.30 4.61 -2.10
N GLY A 18 -12.26 5.43 -2.49
CA GLY A 18 -12.15 6.24 -3.70
C GLY A 18 -11.03 7.27 -3.60
N PHE A 19 -10.89 7.93 -2.45
CA PHE A 19 -9.77 8.82 -2.16
C PHE A 19 -8.43 8.08 -2.23
N SER A 20 -8.38 6.87 -1.67
CA SER A 20 -7.21 6.00 -1.74
C SER A 20 -6.78 5.71 -3.17
N LEU A 21 -7.73 5.33 -4.03
CA LEU A 21 -7.48 5.01 -5.43
C LEU A 21 -7.07 6.25 -6.24
N ALA A 22 -7.68 7.40 -5.96
CA ALA A 22 -7.34 8.65 -6.62
C ALA A 22 -5.88 9.05 -6.35
N GLY A 23 -5.36 8.84 -5.14
CA GLY A 23 -3.94 9.07 -4.91
C GLY A 23 -3.04 7.98 -5.50
N ILE A 24 -3.47 6.71 -5.54
CA ILE A 24 -2.71 5.64 -6.22
C ILE A 24 -2.51 5.99 -7.70
N VAL A 25 -3.58 6.41 -8.39
CA VAL A 25 -3.46 6.75 -9.81
C VAL A 25 -2.54 7.94 -10.04
N ILE A 26 -2.61 8.99 -9.20
CA ILE A 26 -1.70 10.14 -9.30
C ILE A 26 -0.25 9.69 -9.19
N VAL A 27 0.07 8.86 -8.19
CA VAL A 27 1.43 8.34 -8.00
C VAL A 27 1.88 7.53 -9.21
N HIS A 28 1.05 6.61 -9.70
CA HIS A 28 1.43 5.78 -10.84
C HIS A 28 1.59 6.58 -12.14
N PHE A 29 0.81 7.66 -12.33
CA PHE A 29 0.99 8.57 -13.47
C PHE A 29 2.31 9.35 -13.38
N VAL A 30 2.71 9.79 -12.17
CA VAL A 30 4.02 10.43 -11.97
C VAL A 30 5.16 9.42 -12.18
N GLU A 31 4.94 8.15 -11.86
CA GLU A 31 5.90 7.05 -12.04
C GLU A 31 5.78 6.36 -13.41
N ASN A 32 4.99 6.93 -14.33
CA ASN A 32 4.75 6.44 -15.69
C ASN A 32 4.35 4.95 -15.79
N PHE A 33 3.78 4.37 -14.72
CA PHE A 33 3.46 2.94 -14.62
C PHE A 33 4.63 1.99 -14.93
N ILE A 34 5.89 2.42 -14.82
CA ILE A 34 7.06 1.59 -15.16
C ILE A 34 7.05 0.30 -14.32
N GLY A 35 6.93 0.44 -12.99
CA GLY A 35 6.92 -0.71 -12.07
C GLY A 35 8.28 -1.40 -11.94
N SER A 36 9.36 -0.69 -12.25
CA SER A 36 10.76 -1.08 -12.06
C SER A 36 11.59 0.15 -11.66
N ALA A 37 12.86 -0.04 -11.29
CA ALA A 37 13.78 1.08 -11.12
C ALA A 37 13.96 1.81 -12.46
N VAL A 38 14.04 3.14 -12.40
CA VAL A 38 14.22 3.98 -13.58
C VAL A 38 15.73 4.21 -13.78
N PRO A 39 16.27 4.05 -14.99
CA PRO A 39 17.68 4.31 -15.28
C PRO A 39 18.11 5.72 -14.85
N GLN A 40 19.33 5.85 -14.33
CA GLN A 40 19.80 7.09 -13.71
C GLN A 40 19.82 8.26 -14.71
N ASN A 41 20.22 8.01 -15.95
CA ASN A 41 20.22 8.99 -17.04
C ASN A 41 18.80 9.50 -17.38
N VAL A 42 17.78 8.63 -17.29
CA VAL A 42 16.39 9.01 -17.51
C VAL A 42 15.89 9.84 -16.33
N LEU A 43 16.24 9.46 -15.10
CA LEU A 43 15.86 10.21 -13.89
C LEU A 43 16.40 11.64 -13.92
N GLU A 44 17.65 11.81 -14.37
CA GLU A 44 18.26 13.14 -14.56
C GLU A 44 17.54 13.94 -15.65
N GLY A 45 17.07 13.28 -16.72
CA GLY A 45 16.29 13.90 -17.79
C GLY A 45 14.85 14.29 -17.39
N LEU A 46 14.28 13.66 -16.35
CA LEU A 46 12.92 13.98 -15.86
C LEU A 46 12.86 15.29 -15.07
N HIS A 47 13.98 15.77 -14.54
CA HIS A 47 14.06 16.99 -13.74
C HIS A 47 14.70 18.13 -14.53
N VAL A 48 13.95 18.70 -15.46
CA VAL A 48 14.42 19.76 -16.37
C VAL A 48 14.52 21.10 -15.64
N GLY A 49 13.70 21.34 -14.60
CA GLY A 49 13.73 22.57 -13.81
C GLY A 49 13.47 22.40 -12.30
N PRO A 50 13.69 23.47 -11.51
CA PRO A 50 13.49 23.44 -10.05
C PRO A 50 12.07 23.04 -9.63
N MET A 51 11.06 23.33 -10.46
CA MET A 51 9.68 22.99 -10.17
C MET A 51 9.44 21.48 -10.19
N ASP A 52 10.16 20.73 -11.03
CA ASP A 52 10.02 19.27 -11.12
C ASP A 52 10.49 18.60 -9.84
N TYR A 53 11.59 19.10 -9.25
CA TYR A 53 12.06 18.66 -7.93
C TYR A 53 11.06 18.97 -6.81
N VAL A 54 10.41 20.15 -6.86
CA VAL A 54 9.38 20.51 -5.87
C VAL A 54 8.17 19.59 -5.98
N VAL A 55 7.74 19.27 -7.21
CA VAL A 55 6.62 18.36 -7.46
C VAL A 55 6.97 16.94 -7.02
N ASP A 56 8.13 16.40 -7.40
CA ASP A 56 8.52 15.04 -6.97
C ASP A 56 8.72 14.97 -5.46
N ALA A 57 9.31 15.99 -4.81
CA ALA A 57 9.41 16.04 -3.36
C ALA A 57 8.03 16.07 -2.68
N PHE A 58 7.07 16.81 -3.24
CA PHE A 58 5.69 16.83 -2.76
C PHE A 58 5.02 15.45 -2.91
N VAL A 59 5.16 14.82 -4.07
CA VAL A 59 4.63 13.47 -4.35
C VAL A 59 5.27 12.45 -3.41
N ALA A 60 6.59 12.47 -3.27
CA ALA A 60 7.36 11.59 -2.40
C ALA A 60 6.93 11.74 -0.93
N LEU A 61 6.77 12.98 -0.46
CA LEU A 61 6.42 13.25 0.93
C LEU A 61 4.95 12.91 1.23
N PHE A 62 4.00 13.33 0.40
CA PHE A 62 2.57 13.25 0.74
C PHE A 62 1.80 12.11 0.07
N LEU A 63 2.27 11.57 -1.07
CA LEU A 63 1.51 10.62 -1.87
C LEU A 63 2.17 9.23 -1.94
N ARG A 64 3.43 9.15 -2.41
CA ARG A 64 4.16 7.89 -2.64
C ARG A 64 4.25 7.10 -1.34
N GLY A 65 3.75 5.86 -1.35
CA GLY A 65 3.75 4.99 -0.17
C GLY A 65 2.54 5.15 0.77
N LYS A 66 1.74 6.22 0.66
CA LYS A 66 0.68 6.54 1.65
C LYS A 66 -0.67 6.01 1.20
N PHE A 67 -0.96 6.16 -0.09
CA PHE A 67 -2.23 5.72 -0.65
C PHE A 67 -2.32 4.20 -0.82
N PHE A 68 -1.21 3.48 -1.02
CA PHE A 68 -1.23 2.01 -0.92
C PHE A 68 -1.49 1.56 0.52
N ALA A 69 -0.86 2.19 1.52
CA ALA A 69 -1.04 1.86 2.93
C ALA A 69 -2.50 2.05 3.38
N LEU A 70 -3.11 3.16 2.95
CA LEU A 70 -4.52 3.45 3.16
C LEU A 70 -5.41 2.38 2.49
N PHE A 71 -5.09 1.99 1.25
CA PHE A 71 -5.82 0.94 0.54
C PHE A 71 -5.68 -0.43 1.23
N SER A 72 -4.48 -0.75 1.73
CA SER A 72 -4.20 -1.97 2.49
C SER A 72 -5.02 -2.02 3.77
N PHE A 73 -5.05 -0.91 4.50
CA PHE A 73 -5.87 -0.77 5.70
C PHE A 73 -7.36 -1.02 5.40
N LEU A 74 -7.87 -0.46 4.30
CA LEU A 74 -9.24 -0.67 3.87
C LEU A 74 -9.53 -2.10 3.43
N PHE A 75 -8.55 -2.83 2.89
CA PHE A 75 -8.69 -4.25 2.58
C PHE A 75 -8.94 -5.07 3.85
N GLY A 76 -8.15 -4.86 4.90
CA GLY A 76 -8.35 -5.49 6.22
C GLY A 76 -9.69 -5.17 6.87
N LEU A 77 -10.13 -3.91 6.76
CA LEU A 77 -11.45 -3.47 7.21
C LEU A 77 -12.58 -4.17 6.43
N SER A 78 -12.41 -4.31 5.11
CA SER A 78 -13.36 -5.01 4.23
C SER A 78 -13.48 -6.48 4.61
N PHE A 79 -12.36 -7.13 4.88
CA PHE A 79 -12.32 -8.50 5.37
C PHE A 79 -13.12 -8.65 6.65
N PHE A 80 -12.88 -7.79 7.66
CA PHE A 80 -13.64 -7.84 8.91
C PHE A 80 -15.15 -7.70 8.68
N ILE A 81 -15.57 -6.69 7.92
CA ILE A 81 -16.99 -6.43 7.66
C ILE A 81 -17.66 -7.63 6.98
N GLN A 82 -16.98 -8.29 6.04
CA GLN A 82 -17.53 -9.47 5.36
C GLN A 82 -17.68 -10.67 6.30
N MET A 83 -16.67 -10.93 7.13
CA MET A 83 -16.68 -12.02 8.10
C MET A 83 -17.75 -11.79 9.18
N ASP A 84 -17.80 -10.57 9.73
CA ASP A 84 -18.73 -10.17 10.79
C ASP A 84 -20.20 -10.22 10.32
N ASN A 85 -20.50 -9.67 9.13
CA ASN A 85 -21.85 -9.74 8.55
C ASN A 85 -22.35 -11.17 8.32
N ALA A 86 -21.47 -12.12 8.06
CA ALA A 86 -21.84 -13.51 7.87
C ALA A 86 -22.03 -14.24 9.20
N GLN A 87 -21.16 -13.94 10.18
CA GLN A 87 -21.28 -14.45 11.54
C GLN A 87 -22.59 -13.98 12.19
N GLU A 88 -23.00 -12.72 11.98
CA GLU A 88 -24.30 -12.19 12.39
C GLU A 88 -25.49 -12.96 11.78
N LYS A 89 -25.29 -13.59 10.61
CA LYS A 89 -26.28 -14.44 9.93
C LYS A 89 -26.17 -15.93 10.29
N GLY A 90 -25.34 -16.28 11.28
CA GLY A 90 -25.10 -17.66 11.69
C GLY A 90 -24.30 -18.49 10.70
N THR A 91 -23.59 -17.85 9.76
CA THR A 91 -22.83 -18.54 8.70
C THR A 91 -21.34 -18.24 8.80
N TYR A 92 -20.50 -19.23 8.50
CA TYR A 92 -19.05 -19.02 8.41
C TYR A 92 -18.64 -18.59 7.00
N PHE A 93 -18.00 -17.41 6.88
CA PHE A 93 -17.63 -16.82 5.58
C PHE A 93 -16.24 -17.23 5.08
N GLY A 94 -15.42 -17.91 5.88
CA GLY A 94 -14.02 -18.22 5.54
C GLY A 94 -13.82 -18.82 4.14
N PRO A 95 -14.54 -19.89 3.74
CA PRO A 95 -14.41 -20.48 2.40
C PRO A 95 -14.81 -19.51 1.28
N ARG A 96 -15.84 -18.68 1.50
CA ARG A 96 -16.27 -17.67 0.51
C ARG A 96 -15.25 -16.53 0.39
N PHE A 97 -14.62 -16.15 1.49
CA PHE A 97 -13.52 -15.19 1.46
C PHE A 97 -12.32 -15.76 0.71
N LEU A 98 -11.94 -17.01 0.98
CA LEU A 98 -10.86 -17.68 0.26
C LEU A 98 -11.15 -17.75 -1.25
N TRP A 99 -12.38 -18.09 -1.64
CA TRP A 99 -12.79 -18.06 -3.05
C TRP A 99 -12.66 -16.67 -3.69
N ARG A 100 -13.07 -15.61 -2.98
CA ARG A 100 -12.90 -14.23 -3.45
C ARG A 100 -11.44 -13.84 -3.62
N VAL A 101 -10.59 -14.31 -2.71
CA VAL A 101 -9.14 -14.11 -2.77
C VAL A 101 -8.50 -14.88 -3.93
N ILE A 102 -8.99 -16.08 -4.24
CA ILE A 102 -8.57 -16.84 -5.43
C ILE A 102 -8.97 -16.09 -6.71
N ILE A 103 -10.20 -15.58 -6.80
CA ILE A 103 -10.62 -14.74 -7.93
C ILE A 103 -9.74 -13.50 -8.03
N LEU A 104 -9.43 -12.86 -6.90
CA LEU A 104 -8.53 -11.69 -6.85
C LEU A 104 -7.12 -12.04 -7.35
N LEU A 105 -6.61 -13.24 -7.02
CA LEU A 105 -5.32 -13.73 -7.50
C LEU A 105 -5.34 -13.94 -9.02
N LEU A 106 -6.41 -14.53 -9.57
CA LEU A 106 -6.55 -14.73 -11.01
C LEU A 106 -6.64 -13.40 -11.76
N ILE A 107 -7.46 -12.46 -11.27
CA ILE A 107 -7.56 -11.11 -11.85
C ILE A 107 -6.21 -10.39 -11.74
N GLY A 108 -5.56 -10.49 -10.58
CA GLY A 108 -4.23 -9.92 -10.35
C GLY A 108 -3.17 -10.51 -11.26
N GLY A 109 -3.18 -11.81 -11.50
CA GLY A 109 -2.25 -12.47 -12.41
C GLY A 109 -2.43 -12.00 -13.85
N LEU A 110 -3.68 -11.94 -14.34
CA LEU A 110 -3.97 -11.40 -15.67
C LEU A 110 -3.61 -9.91 -15.77
N HIS A 111 -3.88 -9.14 -14.72
CA HIS A 111 -3.55 -7.72 -14.65
C HIS A 111 -2.03 -7.49 -14.64
N HIS A 112 -1.27 -8.35 -13.95
CA HIS A 112 0.19 -8.30 -13.86
C HIS A 112 0.86 -8.36 -15.23
N MET A 113 0.29 -9.14 -16.16
CA MET A 113 0.78 -9.27 -17.53
C MET A 113 0.91 -7.90 -18.21
N PHE A 114 -0.03 -6.99 -17.97
CA PHE A 114 -0.02 -5.64 -18.53
C PHE A 114 0.76 -4.63 -17.67
N TYR A 115 0.79 -4.83 -16.35
CA TYR A 115 1.42 -3.90 -15.41
C TYR A 115 2.05 -4.65 -14.23
N ARG A 116 3.39 -4.74 -14.21
CA ARG A 116 4.11 -5.48 -13.16
C ARG A 116 3.94 -4.90 -11.75
N GLY A 117 3.59 -3.61 -11.63
CA GLY A 117 3.38 -2.94 -10.34
C GLY A 117 2.06 -3.27 -9.65
N ASP A 118 1.28 -4.27 -10.10
CA ASP A 118 -0.01 -4.56 -9.47
C ASP A 118 0.12 -5.00 -8.01
N ILE A 119 -0.85 -4.59 -7.20
CA ILE A 119 -0.95 -4.94 -5.78
C ILE A 119 -1.92 -6.10 -5.52
N LEU A 120 -2.67 -6.53 -6.54
CA LEU A 120 -3.76 -7.49 -6.37
C LEU A 120 -3.23 -8.88 -6.03
N THR A 121 -2.15 -9.32 -6.68
CA THR A 121 -1.57 -10.63 -6.39
C THR A 121 -1.04 -10.71 -4.96
N ILE A 122 -0.32 -9.68 -4.48
CA ILE A 122 0.19 -9.66 -3.11
C ILE A 122 -0.93 -9.54 -2.08
N TYR A 123 -2.00 -8.79 -2.37
CA TYR A 123 -3.17 -8.74 -1.50
C TYR A 123 -3.88 -10.08 -1.41
N ALA A 124 -3.94 -10.82 -2.52
CA ALA A 124 -4.52 -12.15 -2.50
C ALA A 124 -3.68 -13.10 -1.63
N LEU A 125 -2.35 -13.12 -1.80
CA LEU A 125 -1.45 -13.94 -1.00
C LEU A 125 -1.53 -13.60 0.50
N LEU A 126 -1.42 -12.31 0.84
CA LEU A 126 -1.47 -11.84 2.23
C LEU A 126 -2.88 -11.96 2.85
N GLY A 127 -3.92 -11.86 2.04
CA GLY A 127 -5.31 -11.90 2.48
C GLY A 127 -5.69 -13.23 3.12
N ILE A 128 -5.14 -14.36 2.65
CA ILE A 128 -5.37 -15.69 3.22
C ILE A 128 -4.99 -15.72 4.71
N PHE A 129 -3.89 -15.05 5.07
CA PHE A 129 -3.41 -14.99 6.45
C PHE A 129 -4.29 -14.15 7.36
N LEU A 130 -5.25 -13.37 6.88
CA LEU A 130 -6.20 -12.67 7.75
C LEU A 130 -7.20 -13.62 8.43
N ILE A 131 -7.49 -14.76 7.81
CA ILE A 131 -8.47 -15.75 8.31
C ILE A 131 -8.18 -16.17 9.76
N PRO A 132 -6.97 -16.64 10.13
CA PRO A 132 -6.66 -16.98 11.52
C PRO A 132 -6.77 -15.77 12.46
N PHE A 133 -6.33 -14.59 12.01
CA PHE A 133 -6.36 -13.38 12.84
C PHE A 133 -7.79 -12.95 13.19
N TYR A 134 -8.80 -13.28 12.39
CA TYR A 134 -10.20 -12.99 12.69
C TYR A 134 -10.65 -13.52 14.06
N LYS A 135 -10.15 -14.68 14.49
CA LYS A 135 -10.50 -15.29 15.78
C LYS A 135 -9.55 -14.88 16.93
N LEU A 136 -8.39 -14.29 16.62
CA LEU A 136 -7.43 -13.87 17.63
C LEU A 136 -7.92 -12.65 18.42
N SER A 137 -7.50 -12.56 19.68
CA SER A 137 -7.85 -11.43 20.54
C SER A 137 -7.24 -10.12 20.02
N ASN A 138 -7.83 -8.98 20.40
CA ASN A 138 -7.34 -7.66 19.98
C ASN A 138 -5.89 -7.40 20.44
N LYS A 139 -5.46 -7.99 21.55
CA LYS A 139 -4.08 -7.89 22.05
C LYS A 139 -3.09 -8.50 21.05
N TRP A 140 -3.40 -9.69 20.51
CA TRP A 140 -2.55 -10.34 19.51
C TRP A 140 -2.55 -9.60 18.17
N VAL A 141 -3.72 -9.16 17.70
CA VAL A 141 -3.82 -8.39 16.44
C VAL A 141 -2.99 -7.10 16.52
N LEU A 142 -3.12 -6.35 17.62
CA LEU A 142 -2.36 -5.12 17.82
C LEU A 142 -0.87 -5.38 18.07
N GLY A 143 -0.52 -6.42 18.83
CA GLY A 143 0.87 -6.82 19.07
C GLY A 143 1.59 -7.17 17.77
N CYS A 144 0.98 -8.01 16.93
CA CYS A 144 1.52 -8.33 15.60
C CYS A 144 1.59 -7.09 14.70
N THR A 145 0.56 -6.24 14.70
CA THR A 145 0.58 -4.98 13.93
C THR A 145 1.76 -4.10 14.35
N ALA A 146 1.98 -3.92 15.66
CA ALA A 146 3.08 -3.12 16.19
C ALA A 146 4.44 -3.70 15.81
N LEU A 147 4.64 -5.02 15.96
CA LEU A 147 5.89 -5.68 15.58
C LEU A 147 6.18 -5.53 14.08
N LEU A 148 5.17 -5.69 13.21
CA LEU A 148 5.32 -5.49 11.77
C LEU A 148 5.70 -4.04 11.44
N PHE A 149 5.05 -3.05 12.07
CA PHE A 149 5.38 -1.63 11.87
C PHE A 149 6.74 -1.25 12.43
N LEU A 150 7.24 -1.96 13.45
CA LEU A 150 8.60 -1.82 13.97
C LEU A 150 9.65 -2.60 13.15
N GLY A 151 9.29 -3.07 11.96
CA GLY A 151 10.23 -3.64 11.01
C GLY A 151 10.56 -5.12 11.22
N LEU A 152 9.79 -5.87 12.04
CA LEU A 152 10.06 -7.29 12.31
C LEU A 152 10.26 -8.10 11.01
N GLY A 153 9.42 -7.86 9.99
CA GLY A 153 9.56 -8.52 8.69
C GLY A 153 10.90 -8.22 8.02
N ARG A 154 11.30 -6.94 7.96
CA ARG A 154 12.59 -6.53 7.40
C ARG A 154 13.76 -7.15 8.14
N PHE A 155 13.76 -7.08 9.48
CA PHE A 155 14.89 -7.60 10.26
C PHE A 155 15.02 -9.12 10.15
N LEU A 156 13.91 -9.87 10.06
CA LEU A 156 13.94 -11.31 9.80
C LEU A 156 14.49 -11.63 8.42
N VAL A 157 14.06 -10.91 7.40
CA VAL A 157 14.56 -11.09 6.03
C VAL A 157 16.04 -10.75 5.95
N PHE A 158 16.45 -9.62 6.54
CA PHE A 158 17.85 -9.21 6.58
C PHE A 158 18.74 -10.19 7.37
N ALA A 159 18.24 -10.79 8.46
CA ALA A 159 18.97 -11.82 9.19
C ALA A 159 19.32 -13.05 8.32
N ILE A 160 18.52 -13.31 7.29
CA ILE A 160 18.68 -14.45 6.38
C ILE A 160 19.48 -14.04 5.15
N ALA A 161 19.12 -12.93 4.50
CA ALA A 161 19.66 -12.53 3.20
C ALA A 161 20.83 -11.54 3.28
N GLN A 162 21.07 -10.90 4.43
CA GLN A 162 22.22 -10.01 4.68
C GLN A 162 22.43 -8.89 3.65
N GLY A 163 21.34 -8.41 3.03
CA GLY A 163 21.37 -7.37 1.99
C GLY A 163 21.30 -7.88 0.56
N GLU A 164 21.41 -9.20 0.35
CA GLU A 164 21.26 -9.82 -0.97
C GLU A 164 19.79 -9.97 -1.38
N THR A 165 19.56 -10.05 -2.69
CA THR A 165 18.24 -10.36 -3.28
C THR A 165 17.92 -11.84 -3.11
N ILE A 166 16.65 -12.16 -2.79
CA ILE A 166 16.20 -13.54 -2.53
C ILE A 166 15.49 -14.14 -3.74
N PHE A 167 14.65 -13.32 -4.39
CA PHE A 167 13.75 -13.78 -5.44
C PHE A 167 14.16 -13.25 -6.82
N SER A 168 14.63 -12.01 -6.87
CA SER A 168 14.98 -11.35 -8.14
C SER A 168 16.29 -11.90 -8.72
N PRO A 169 16.35 -12.14 -10.05
CA PRO A 169 17.59 -12.55 -10.73
C PRO A 169 18.61 -11.40 -10.87
N GLY A 170 18.18 -10.15 -10.64
CA GLY A 170 19.01 -8.94 -10.65
C GLY A 170 18.73 -8.03 -9.46
N GLY A 171 19.52 -6.98 -9.30
CA GLY A 171 19.29 -5.93 -8.31
C GLY A 171 18.08 -5.05 -8.65
N ILE A 172 17.56 -4.36 -7.65
CA ILE A 172 16.44 -3.41 -7.80
C ILE A 172 16.91 -1.96 -8.01
N MET A 173 18.15 -1.78 -8.45
CA MET A 173 18.80 -0.46 -8.59
C MET A 173 18.60 0.11 -10.00
N PRO A 174 18.63 1.46 -10.16
CA PRO A 174 18.44 2.18 -11.43
C PRO A 174 19.16 1.60 -12.65
N ASP A 175 20.42 1.18 -12.49
CA ASP A 175 21.27 0.73 -13.60
C ASP A 175 21.59 -0.78 -13.55
N ASP A 176 20.78 -1.55 -12.82
CA ASP A 176 20.87 -3.01 -12.87
C ASP A 176 20.55 -3.53 -14.28
N PRO A 177 21.29 -4.53 -14.81
CA PRO A 177 21.04 -5.07 -16.14
C PRO A 177 19.59 -5.51 -16.39
N GLU A 178 18.88 -6.02 -15.38
CA GLU A 178 17.47 -6.40 -15.51
C GLU A 178 16.57 -5.17 -15.62
N SER A 179 16.79 -4.15 -14.78
CA SER A 179 16.06 -2.87 -14.85
C SER A 179 16.20 -2.21 -16.23
N LEU A 180 17.43 -2.18 -16.76
CA LEU A 180 17.73 -1.65 -18.10
C LEU A 180 17.05 -2.47 -19.20
N ALA A 181 17.11 -3.81 -19.12
CA ALA A 181 16.48 -4.70 -20.10
C ALA A 181 14.96 -4.53 -20.13
N TYR A 182 14.32 -4.42 -18.96
CA TYR A 182 12.90 -4.15 -18.91
C TYR A 182 12.55 -2.74 -19.39
N PHE A 183 13.33 -1.72 -19.03
CA PHE A 183 13.14 -0.36 -19.55
C PHE A 183 13.18 -0.33 -21.08
N ASN A 184 14.15 -1.00 -21.70
CA ASN A 184 14.20 -1.14 -23.15
C ASN A 184 12.99 -1.92 -23.71
N THR A 185 12.47 -2.90 -22.97
CA THR A 185 11.27 -3.67 -23.37
C THR A 185 10.02 -2.80 -23.40
N ILE A 186 9.84 -1.89 -22.42
CA ILE A 186 8.68 -0.98 -22.39
C ILE A 186 8.80 0.18 -23.38
N GLU A 187 10.03 0.58 -23.72
CA GLU A 187 10.28 1.70 -24.65
C GLU A 187 10.25 1.27 -26.12
N ASN A 188 10.89 0.13 -26.44
CA ASN A 188 11.12 -0.31 -27.82
C ASN A 188 10.47 -1.65 -28.16
N GLY A 189 9.95 -2.37 -27.17
CA GLY A 189 9.37 -3.70 -27.35
C GLY A 189 7.89 -3.69 -27.73
N SER A 190 7.40 -4.88 -28.07
CA SER A 190 5.99 -5.15 -28.32
C SER A 190 5.22 -5.45 -27.03
N LEU A 191 3.88 -5.30 -27.08
CA LEU A 191 2.99 -5.72 -25.99
C LEU A 191 3.26 -7.17 -25.54
N TRP A 192 3.57 -8.06 -26.48
CA TRP A 192 3.86 -9.46 -26.14
C TRP A 192 5.15 -9.65 -25.38
N GLU A 193 6.20 -8.89 -25.70
CA GLU A 193 7.46 -8.93 -24.95
C GLU A 193 7.28 -8.39 -23.53
N VAL A 194 6.48 -7.34 -23.35
CA VAL A 194 6.11 -6.83 -22.02
C VAL A 194 5.32 -7.87 -21.24
N ILE A 195 4.33 -8.52 -21.87
CA ILE A 195 3.55 -9.59 -21.23
C ILE A 195 4.44 -10.76 -20.79
N ILE A 196 5.38 -11.19 -21.63
CA ILE A 196 6.32 -12.27 -21.31
C ILE A 196 7.23 -11.85 -20.15
N SER A 197 7.82 -10.66 -20.22
CA SER A 197 8.71 -10.11 -19.19
C SER A 197 8.00 -10.02 -17.84
N ASN A 198 6.77 -9.47 -17.83
CA ASN A 198 5.98 -9.34 -16.62
C ASN A 198 5.55 -10.70 -16.06
N SER A 199 5.13 -11.64 -16.91
CA SER A 199 4.67 -12.97 -16.47
C SER A 199 5.79 -13.87 -15.94
N THR A 200 7.05 -13.53 -16.18
CA THR A 200 8.23 -14.30 -15.75
C THR A 200 9.01 -13.54 -14.69
N ILE A 201 9.99 -12.73 -15.10
CA ILE A 201 10.89 -11.97 -14.22
C ILE A 201 10.11 -10.95 -13.39
N GLY A 202 9.07 -10.32 -13.95
CA GLY A 202 8.24 -9.34 -13.24
C GLY A 202 7.62 -9.88 -11.95
N HIS A 203 7.21 -11.15 -11.92
CA HIS A 203 6.69 -11.78 -10.70
C HIS A 203 7.78 -11.98 -9.64
N LEU A 204 8.99 -12.35 -10.05
CA LEU A 204 10.14 -12.50 -9.14
C LEU A 204 10.55 -11.15 -8.54
N ASN A 205 10.65 -10.11 -9.37
CA ASN A 205 10.97 -8.76 -8.94
C ASN A 205 9.89 -8.21 -8.00
N LYS A 206 8.61 -8.53 -8.26
CA LYS A 206 7.55 -8.20 -7.32
C LYS A 206 7.74 -8.91 -5.98
N LEU A 207 8.04 -10.21 -5.98
CA LEU A 207 8.29 -10.94 -4.74
C LEU A 207 9.48 -10.32 -3.99
N GLU A 208 10.53 -9.89 -4.69
CA GLU A 208 11.63 -9.13 -4.10
C GLU A 208 11.16 -7.80 -3.49
N TYR A 209 10.38 -7.02 -4.24
CA TYR A 209 9.82 -5.74 -3.78
C TYR A 209 8.83 -5.89 -2.61
N GLN A 210 8.25 -7.07 -2.40
CA GLN A 210 7.29 -7.32 -1.31
C GLN A 210 7.92 -8.05 -0.12
N LEU A 211 8.81 -9.01 -0.36
CA LEU A 211 9.30 -9.97 0.64
C LEU A 211 10.84 -9.95 0.79
N GLY A 212 11.57 -9.21 -0.05
CA GLY A 212 13.01 -8.99 0.07
C GLY A 212 13.36 -7.98 1.17
N VAL A 213 14.65 -7.60 1.23
CA VAL A 213 15.20 -6.71 2.29
C VAL A 213 14.55 -5.32 2.25
N PHE A 214 14.26 -4.82 1.05
CA PHE A 214 13.52 -3.57 0.80
C PHE A 214 12.00 -3.77 0.75
N GLY A 215 11.56 -4.98 1.07
CA GLY A 215 10.17 -5.44 0.95
C GLY A 215 9.18 -4.61 1.75
N ARG A 216 7.94 -4.51 1.25
CA ARG A 216 6.83 -3.79 1.93
C ARG A 216 5.63 -4.69 2.25
N GLY A 217 5.73 -5.99 2.00
CA GLY A 217 4.68 -6.98 2.25
C GLY A 217 4.30 -7.08 3.73
N TYR A 218 5.29 -7.00 4.62
CA TYR A 218 5.05 -7.00 6.07
C TYR A 218 4.27 -5.75 6.53
N LEU A 219 4.54 -4.57 5.93
CA LEU A 219 3.78 -3.35 6.19
C LEU A 219 2.35 -3.49 5.70
N THR A 220 2.18 -4.00 4.47
CA THR A 220 0.86 -4.27 3.88
C THR A 220 0.02 -5.14 4.81
N PHE A 221 0.60 -6.24 5.32
CA PHE A 221 -0.10 -7.10 6.25
C PHE A 221 -0.35 -6.42 7.61
N GLY A 222 0.58 -5.61 8.11
CA GLY A 222 0.36 -4.77 9.29
C GLY A 222 -0.86 -3.85 9.15
N PHE A 223 -1.01 -3.20 7.98
CA PHE A 223 -2.21 -2.41 7.68
C PHE A 223 -3.47 -3.27 7.57
N PHE A 224 -3.40 -4.48 7.02
CA PHE A 224 -4.54 -5.40 7.00
C PHE A 224 -5.02 -5.74 8.42
N LEU A 225 -4.09 -6.07 9.33
CA LEU A 225 -4.39 -6.38 10.73
C LEU A 225 -4.98 -5.17 11.46
N LEU A 226 -4.43 -3.98 11.22
CA LEU A 226 -4.97 -2.74 11.75
C LEU A 226 -6.40 -2.47 11.23
N GLY A 227 -6.64 -2.69 9.93
CA GLY A 227 -7.96 -2.57 9.31
C GLY A 227 -8.98 -3.50 9.94
N LEU A 228 -8.57 -4.76 10.18
CA LEU A 228 -9.35 -5.76 10.92
C LEU A 228 -9.69 -5.26 12.32
N TYR A 229 -8.71 -4.74 13.08
CA TYR A 229 -8.94 -4.20 14.42
C TYR A 229 -9.88 -2.99 14.43
N VAL A 230 -9.69 -2.02 13.52
CA VAL A 230 -10.54 -0.83 13.42
C VAL A 230 -11.97 -1.20 13.06
N GLY A 231 -12.15 -2.24 12.24
CA GLY A 231 -13.45 -2.86 11.99
C GLY A 231 -14.11 -3.38 13.25
N ARG A 232 -13.38 -4.16 14.07
CA ARG A 232 -13.87 -4.76 15.31
C ARG A 232 -14.40 -3.75 16.32
N ILE A 233 -13.72 -2.62 16.47
CA ILE A 233 -14.14 -1.57 17.40
C ILE A 233 -15.26 -0.70 16.83
N GLY A 234 -15.72 -0.95 15.60
CA GLY A 234 -16.79 -0.19 14.97
C GLY A 234 -16.45 1.30 14.82
N PHE A 235 -15.18 1.65 14.60
CA PHE A 235 -14.73 3.04 14.65
C PHE A 235 -15.50 3.96 13.70
N PHE A 236 -15.69 3.54 12.44
CA PHE A 236 -16.40 4.34 11.43
C PHE A 236 -17.91 4.41 11.68
N LEU A 237 -18.48 3.47 12.44
CA LEU A 237 -19.87 3.52 12.88
C LEU A 237 -20.08 4.51 14.03
N SER A 238 -19.09 4.64 14.90
CA SER A 238 -19.11 5.50 16.10
C SER A 238 -18.19 6.73 15.96
N MET A 239 -17.84 7.12 14.74
CA MET A 239 -16.84 8.17 14.48
C MET A 239 -17.30 9.55 14.99
N ASP A 240 -18.61 9.78 15.05
CA ASP A 240 -19.20 11.03 15.55
C ASP A 240 -18.94 11.24 17.04
N GLU A 241 -19.01 10.15 17.80
CA GLU A 241 -18.79 10.06 19.24
C GLU A 241 -17.29 10.08 19.59
N ASN A 242 -16.45 9.51 18.71
CA ASN A 242 -15.02 9.28 18.96
C ASN A 242 -14.08 10.46 18.61
N LYS A 243 -14.51 11.71 18.79
CA LYS A 243 -13.70 12.92 18.50
C LYS A 243 -12.35 12.94 19.23
N LYS A 244 -12.33 12.52 20.50
CA LYS A 244 -11.11 12.46 21.32
C LYS A 244 -10.10 11.46 20.76
N LEU A 245 -10.58 10.30 20.29
CA LEU A 245 -9.73 9.27 19.69
C LEU A 245 -9.10 9.78 18.40
N ILE A 246 -9.88 10.41 17.51
CA ILE A 246 -9.37 11.00 16.26
C ILE A 246 -8.25 12.01 16.54
N LYS A 247 -8.45 12.91 17.51
CA LYS A 247 -7.43 13.89 17.91
C LYS A 247 -6.18 13.23 18.51
N LYS A 248 -6.34 12.19 19.34
CA LYS A 248 -5.22 11.43 19.90
C LYS A 248 -4.40 10.73 18.81
N VAL A 249 -5.07 10.10 17.85
CA VAL A 249 -4.42 9.46 16.69
C VAL A 249 -3.67 10.50 15.86
N LEU A 250 -4.27 11.65 15.58
CA LEU A 250 -3.62 12.72 14.84
C LEU A 250 -2.36 13.23 15.55
N ILE A 251 -2.45 13.55 16.84
CA ILE A 251 -1.30 14.04 17.62
C ILE A 251 -0.21 12.97 17.71
N GLY A 252 -0.59 11.72 18.01
CA GLY A 252 0.35 10.60 18.06
C GLY A 252 1.05 10.38 16.73
N ALA A 253 0.31 10.44 15.61
CA ALA A 253 0.88 10.31 14.28
C ALA A 253 1.82 11.48 13.94
N ILE A 254 1.51 12.72 14.32
CA ILE A 254 2.42 13.87 14.17
C ILE A 254 3.71 13.66 14.97
N ILE A 255 3.62 13.18 16.20
CA ILE A 255 4.80 12.88 17.04
C ILE A 255 5.65 11.79 16.37
N VAL A 256 5.04 10.67 15.95
CA VAL A 256 5.76 9.59 15.26
C VAL A 256 6.37 10.10 13.94
N PHE A 257 5.68 10.96 13.19
CA PHE A 257 6.21 11.56 11.97
C PHE A 257 7.49 12.37 12.24
N VAL A 258 7.46 13.26 13.25
CA VAL A 258 8.62 14.09 13.62
C VAL A 258 9.78 13.24 14.17
N VAL A 259 9.48 12.25 15.00
CA VAL A 259 10.52 11.36 15.54
C VAL A 259 11.13 10.50 14.43
N SER A 260 10.31 9.89 13.58
CA SER A 260 10.77 9.01 12.51
C SER A 260 11.58 9.73 11.43
N ILE A 261 11.22 10.97 11.06
CA ILE A 261 11.99 11.74 10.08
C ILE A 261 13.37 12.12 10.64
N VAL A 262 13.44 12.52 11.92
CA VAL A 262 14.71 12.83 12.58
C VAL A 262 15.57 11.58 12.71
N LEU A 263 15.00 10.45 13.13
CA LEU A 263 15.72 9.18 13.22
C LEU A 263 16.26 8.73 11.86
N THR A 264 15.45 8.82 10.81
CA THR A 264 15.86 8.49 9.44
C THR A 264 17.05 9.36 9.03
N ALA A 265 16.93 10.69 9.20
CA ALA A 265 18.00 11.63 8.85
C ALA A 265 19.28 11.36 9.64
N VAL A 266 19.21 11.20 10.95
CA VAL A 266 20.38 10.95 11.81
C VAL A 266 21.09 9.66 11.41
N ILE A 267 20.35 8.57 11.20
CA ILE A 267 20.94 7.27 10.83
C ILE A 267 21.66 7.37 9.48
N PHE A 268 21.00 7.90 8.44
CA PHE A 268 21.62 7.99 7.11
C PHE A 268 22.74 9.04 7.05
N MET A 269 22.67 10.12 7.84
CA MET A 269 23.81 11.05 7.97
C MET A 269 25.04 10.39 8.60
N GLN A 270 24.85 9.49 9.55
CA GLN A 270 25.95 8.74 10.18
C GLN A 270 26.57 7.70 9.25
N LEU A 271 25.77 7.12 8.36
CA LEU A 271 26.24 6.14 7.39
C LEU A 271 27.04 6.77 6.22
N GLY A 272 26.94 8.08 6.02
CA GLY A 272 27.67 8.80 4.96
C GLY A 272 26.98 8.72 3.61
N GLN A 273 27.71 9.03 2.52
CA GLN A 273 27.14 8.99 1.17
C GLN A 273 27.26 7.62 0.50
N ASP A 274 28.27 6.83 0.87
CA ASP A 274 28.51 5.48 0.34
C ASP A 274 27.75 4.43 1.18
N VAL A 275 26.45 4.67 1.40
CA VAL A 275 25.62 3.77 2.22
C VAL A 275 25.44 2.44 1.51
N THR A 276 25.96 1.38 2.11
CA THR A 276 25.62 0.02 1.75
C THR A 276 24.38 -0.44 2.53
N PHE A 277 23.55 -1.30 1.92
CA PHE A 277 22.33 -1.84 2.54
C PHE A 277 22.53 -3.26 3.11
N ASP A 278 23.77 -3.59 3.43
CA ASP A 278 24.26 -4.86 3.98
C ASP A 278 24.51 -4.79 5.50
N ASN A 279 23.97 -3.77 6.18
CA ASN A 279 24.20 -3.54 7.60
C ASN A 279 22.91 -3.20 8.39
N TRP A 280 22.94 -3.54 9.68
CA TRP A 280 21.82 -3.35 10.60
C TRP A 280 21.39 -1.88 10.78
N PRO A 281 22.31 -0.89 10.86
CA PRO A 281 21.90 0.51 10.92
C PRO A 281 21.09 0.96 9.71
N ALA A 282 21.47 0.56 8.48
CA ALA A 282 20.67 0.86 7.28
C ALA A 282 19.24 0.29 7.40
N MET A 283 19.08 -0.91 7.94
CA MET A 283 17.75 -1.50 8.19
C MET A 283 16.93 -0.73 9.22
N ALA A 284 17.58 -0.20 10.26
CA ALA A 284 16.95 0.69 11.23
C ALA A 284 16.52 2.01 10.58
N GLY A 285 17.36 2.58 9.71
CA GLY A 285 17.06 3.79 8.93
C GLY A 285 15.86 3.60 7.99
N LEU A 286 15.83 2.50 7.24
CA LEU A 286 14.68 2.14 6.40
C LEU A 286 13.41 1.91 7.22
N THR A 287 13.53 1.34 8.42
CA THR A 287 12.38 1.12 9.30
C THR A 287 11.84 2.43 9.86
N ALA A 288 12.73 3.38 10.20
CA ALA A 288 12.33 4.73 10.54
C ALA A 288 11.63 5.42 9.35
N PHE A 289 12.11 5.23 8.13
CA PHE A 289 11.45 5.74 6.93
C PHE A 289 10.04 5.14 6.72
N ASP A 290 9.84 3.86 7.01
CA ASP A 290 8.50 3.26 6.95
C ASP A 290 7.57 3.80 8.03
N LEU A 291 8.08 4.02 9.25
CA LEU A 291 7.32 4.67 10.31
C LEU A 291 6.87 6.08 9.90
N ASN A 292 7.68 6.79 9.12
CA ASN A 292 7.28 8.06 8.52
C ASN A 292 6.08 7.89 7.58
N ASN A 293 6.13 6.92 6.67
CA ASN A 293 5.02 6.62 5.76
C ASN A 293 3.75 6.19 6.51
N ILE A 294 3.88 5.37 7.55
CA ILE A 294 2.79 4.95 8.43
C ILE A 294 2.16 6.17 9.12
N ALA A 295 2.98 7.05 9.69
CA ALA A 295 2.53 8.24 10.38
C ALA A 295 1.75 9.19 9.47
N ILE A 296 2.26 9.48 8.26
CA ILE A 296 1.54 10.30 7.28
C ILE A 296 0.22 9.64 6.88
N THR A 297 0.19 8.33 6.69
CA THR A 297 -1.04 7.59 6.39
C THR A 297 -2.10 7.79 7.48
N PHE A 298 -1.70 7.73 8.76
CA PHE A 298 -2.60 8.00 9.88
C PHE A 298 -3.05 9.46 9.94
N ILE A 299 -2.17 10.42 9.65
CA ILE A 299 -2.51 11.83 9.53
C ILE A 299 -3.58 12.01 8.44
N LEU A 300 -3.38 11.43 7.25
CA LEU A 300 -4.33 11.49 6.14
C LEU A 300 -5.70 10.89 6.52
N ILE A 301 -5.73 9.71 7.16
CA ILE A 301 -6.98 9.10 7.62
C ILE A 301 -7.68 9.99 8.66
N ALA A 302 -6.95 10.50 9.66
CA ALA A 302 -7.53 11.35 10.71
C ALA A 302 -8.08 12.65 10.11
N LEU A 303 -7.33 13.32 9.24
CA LEU A 303 -7.76 14.54 8.55
C LEU A 303 -8.97 14.26 7.64
N PHE A 304 -8.96 13.16 6.89
CA PHE A 304 -10.10 12.76 6.06
C PHE A 304 -11.36 12.61 6.90
N VAL A 305 -11.30 11.87 8.01
CA VAL A 305 -12.44 11.69 8.92
C VAL A 305 -12.89 13.03 9.52
N MET A 306 -11.96 13.87 9.97
CA MET A 306 -12.29 15.19 10.52
C MET A 306 -12.97 16.11 9.51
N LEU A 307 -12.51 16.09 8.25
CA LEU A 307 -13.11 16.86 7.16
C LEU A 307 -14.47 16.28 6.76
N TYR A 308 -14.58 14.95 6.63
CA TYR A 308 -15.81 14.26 6.25
C TYR A 308 -16.96 14.55 7.23
N LYS A 309 -16.67 14.71 8.52
CA LYS A 309 -17.67 15.06 9.54
C LYS A 309 -18.27 16.47 9.39
N LYS A 310 -17.66 17.35 8.59
CA LYS A 310 -18.22 18.68 8.30
C LYS A 310 -19.20 18.56 7.14
N VAL A 311 -20.36 19.24 7.19
CA VAL A 311 -21.39 19.21 6.12
C VAL A 311 -20.80 19.44 4.72
N LYS A 312 -19.99 20.50 4.55
CA LYS A 312 -19.31 20.78 3.27
C LYS A 312 -18.32 19.67 2.90
N GLY A 313 -17.58 19.14 3.88
CA GLY A 313 -16.61 18.07 3.66
C GLY A 313 -17.27 16.76 3.26
N GLN A 314 -18.37 16.35 3.90
CA GLN A 314 -19.18 15.20 3.49
C GLN A 314 -19.63 15.33 2.03
N LYS A 315 -20.16 16.50 1.65
CA LYS A 315 -20.64 16.76 0.28
C LYS A 315 -19.51 16.63 -0.76
N TRP A 316 -18.30 17.07 -0.44
CA TRP A 316 -17.16 17.01 -1.36
C TRP A 316 -16.49 15.63 -1.36
N LEU A 317 -16.13 15.11 -0.18
CA LEU A 317 -15.44 13.83 -0.05
C LEU A 317 -16.35 12.65 -0.41
N GLY A 318 -17.66 12.77 -0.20
CA GLY A 318 -18.65 11.77 -0.65
C GLY A 318 -18.65 11.56 -2.17
N LYS A 319 -18.15 12.52 -2.97
CA LYS A 319 -17.99 12.34 -4.43
C LYS A 319 -16.99 11.24 -4.80
N PHE A 320 -16.09 10.85 -3.88
CA PHE A 320 -15.21 9.70 -4.08
C PHE A 320 -15.93 8.37 -3.89
N ALA A 321 -17.10 8.33 -3.24
CA ALA A 321 -17.78 7.08 -2.93
C ALA A 321 -18.11 6.24 -4.17
N PRO A 322 -18.70 6.77 -5.26
CA PRO A 322 -18.91 6.00 -6.50
C PRO A 322 -17.63 5.35 -7.03
N TYR A 323 -16.52 6.08 -7.01
CA TYR A 323 -15.21 5.58 -7.44
C TYR A 323 -14.72 4.45 -6.53
N GLY A 324 -14.85 4.58 -5.21
CA GLY A 324 -14.47 3.54 -4.26
C GLY A 324 -15.38 2.31 -4.24
N ARG A 325 -16.65 2.43 -4.68
CA ARG A 325 -17.57 1.28 -4.80
C ARG A 325 -17.14 0.29 -5.87
N MET A 326 -16.47 0.77 -6.92
CA MET A 326 -15.93 -0.05 -8.02
C MET A 326 -14.40 -0.13 -7.95
N ALA A 327 -13.85 -0.24 -6.73
CA ALA A 327 -12.43 -0.12 -6.48
C ALA A 327 -11.55 -1.03 -7.37
N LEU A 328 -11.93 -2.31 -7.49
CA LEU A 328 -11.20 -3.28 -8.31
C LEU A 328 -11.22 -2.90 -9.79
N THR A 329 -12.40 -2.60 -10.33
CA THR A 329 -12.58 -2.20 -11.73
C THR A 329 -11.78 -0.95 -12.06
N ASN A 330 -11.87 0.07 -11.21
CA ASN A 330 -11.16 1.33 -11.40
C ASN A 330 -9.64 1.16 -11.28
N TYR A 331 -9.17 0.33 -10.36
CA TYR A 331 -7.76 0.01 -10.21
C TYR A 331 -7.18 -0.71 -11.43
N VAL A 332 -7.90 -1.69 -11.98
CA VAL A 332 -7.45 -2.39 -13.19
C VAL A 332 -7.51 -1.45 -14.39
N PHE A 333 -8.61 -0.72 -14.55
CA PHE A 333 -8.82 0.19 -15.67
C PHE A 333 -7.78 1.31 -15.72
N GLN A 334 -7.48 1.97 -14.58
CA GLN A 334 -6.48 3.03 -14.54
C GLN A 334 -5.08 2.53 -14.92
N SER A 335 -4.74 1.29 -14.57
CA SER A 335 -3.46 0.69 -14.96
C SER A 335 -3.41 0.31 -16.43
N LEU A 336 -4.48 -0.26 -16.99
CA LEU A 336 -4.54 -0.55 -18.42
C LEU A 336 -4.48 0.73 -19.26
N LEU A 337 -5.21 1.77 -18.83
CA LEU A 337 -5.15 3.08 -19.47
C LEU A 337 -3.75 3.70 -19.34
N GLY A 338 -3.15 3.63 -18.15
CA GLY A 338 -1.82 4.15 -17.91
C GLY A 338 -0.75 3.48 -18.78
N THR A 339 -0.70 2.14 -18.80
CA THR A 339 0.29 1.44 -19.61
C THR A 339 0.05 1.62 -21.11
N PHE A 340 -1.20 1.68 -21.56
CA PHE A 340 -1.51 2.05 -22.95
C PHE A 340 -0.97 3.44 -23.32
N LEU A 341 -1.17 4.44 -22.45
CA LEU A 341 -0.70 5.81 -22.69
C LEU A 341 0.82 5.94 -22.67
N PHE A 342 1.49 5.29 -21.71
CA PHE A 342 2.92 5.47 -21.50
C PHE A 342 3.80 4.53 -22.32
N PHE A 343 3.34 3.32 -22.63
CA PHE A 343 4.15 2.32 -23.33
C PHE A 343 3.76 2.23 -24.82
N GLY A 344 2.67 2.88 -25.25
CA GLY A 344 2.45 3.25 -26.66
C GLY A 344 1.94 2.15 -27.61
N TRP A 345 1.44 1.03 -27.10
CA TRP A 345 0.78 -0.02 -27.92
C TRP A 345 -0.72 0.15 -28.07
#